data_AF-A0A2Z6RGM5-F1
#
_entry.id   AF-A0A2Z6RGM5-F1
#
_cell.length_a   1.000
_cell.length_b   1.000
_cell.length_c   1.000
_cell.angle_alpha   90.00
_cell.angle_beta   90.00
_cell.angle_gamma   90.00
#
_symmetry.space_group_name_H-M   'P 1'
#
loop_
_entity.id
_entity.type
_entity.pdbx_description
1 polymer ?
#
loop_
_entity_poly.entity_id
_entity_poly.type
_entity_poly.pdbx_seq_one_letter_code
_entity_poly.pdbx_strand_id
1 'polypeptide(L)'
;MDDTAWIDCTRNQIQHTLDMARSFYELVDININHKKCELIVINPSLPRPFLSVSLGTHEQDTIHPIQTEARYLGVWISPKNTRSLTKQCLRRTRNEFLHTIRHKKLSIAHVVYLINKVLYPKLIYLSQLTTFTKPEWDAIERPILALVKHTIGVQRSCPTSALYHEGIVGLYCLWMVVSTAGIMNLCTVLNDHNDATFTTLLRLRQAQLLMKLPDCCFSVHLCFRSLYMAASRSNLALFHLLLASDLHVNIKLDQIDRLSFSIKNIEFPLLDIWSKSYNAASITRINNKHSQFPLVDLSQLIAGDRSSLMIWKQYRTLAGLSRKGPKAKWFTQLERSVLESSDSRYLLPEYRSTQSTFYITRFLTPPSQDGHQKEWVAVQLDTAWLIGRITNKCFNGCKGLYAIDLYREVYYDHSCNCSFVNDKDTHTIVRSKYSLIMFQLNVTFSNAQETPYWIIHSPL
;
A
#
# COMPACT_ATOMS: atom_id res chain seq x y z
N MET A 1 27.29 13.90 16.86
CA MET A 1 27.01 13.74 15.42
C MET A 1 26.24 14.97 15.00
N ASP A 2 26.65 15.62 13.93
CA ASP A 2 26.08 16.84 13.35
C ASP A 2 25.12 16.56 12.19
N ASP A 3 25.33 15.46 11.46
CA ASP A 3 24.49 15.02 10.34
C ASP A 3 23.05 14.64 10.79
N THR A 4 22.11 15.56 10.58
CA THR A 4 20.69 15.41 10.96
C THR A 4 19.79 15.31 9.74
N ALA A 5 18.81 14.40 9.78
CA ALA A 5 17.81 14.26 8.73
C ALA A 5 16.40 14.39 9.32
N TRP A 6 15.56 15.20 8.67
CA TRP A 6 14.15 15.38 9.02
C TRP A 6 13.26 14.76 7.96
N ILE A 7 12.21 14.06 8.38
CA ILE A 7 11.26 13.36 7.51
C ILE A 7 9.85 13.80 7.89
N ASP A 8 9.08 14.27 6.90
CA ASP A 8 7.69 14.66 7.10
C ASP A 8 6.84 14.32 5.86
N CYS A 9 5.53 14.27 6.04
CA CYS A 9 4.59 13.91 4.97
C CYS A 9 4.10 15.11 4.15
N THR A 10 4.24 16.34 4.66
CA THR A 10 3.87 17.56 3.92
C THR A 10 4.94 18.65 4.00
N ARG A 11 4.96 19.52 2.97
CA ARG A 11 5.85 20.68 2.89
C ARG A 11 5.65 21.64 4.08
N ASN A 12 4.42 21.81 4.56
CA ASN A 12 4.14 22.75 5.64
C ASN A 12 4.64 22.22 6.99
N GLN A 13 4.49 20.91 7.25
CA GLN A 13 4.97 20.31 8.48
C GLN A 13 6.51 20.24 8.54
N ILE A 14 7.17 19.94 7.42
CA ILE A 14 8.65 20.02 7.37
C ILE A 14 9.12 21.46 7.56
N GLN A 15 8.45 22.46 6.98
CA GLN A 15 8.80 23.87 7.21
C GLN A 15 8.66 24.23 8.70
N HIS A 16 7.54 23.89 9.33
CA HIS A 16 7.32 24.12 10.75
C HIS A 16 8.40 23.43 11.63
N THR A 17 8.79 22.20 11.28
CA THR A 17 9.87 21.49 11.97
C THR A 17 11.22 22.19 11.81
N LEU A 18 11.52 22.69 10.61
CA LEU A 18 12.74 23.46 10.36
C LEU A 18 12.74 24.81 11.08
N ASP A 19 11.60 25.48 11.19
CA ASP A 19 11.46 26.75 11.92
C ASP A 19 11.68 26.54 13.42
N MET A 20 11.12 25.46 13.99
CA MET A 20 11.39 25.07 15.39
C MET A 20 12.87 24.74 15.59
N ALA A 21 13.46 23.93 14.71
CA ALA A 21 14.87 23.57 14.78
C ALA A 21 15.76 24.81 14.70
N ARG A 22 15.44 25.76 13.80
CA ARG A 22 16.13 27.04 13.69
C ARG A 22 16.08 27.83 15.00
N SER A 23 14.90 27.99 15.60
CA SER A 23 14.77 28.70 16.89
C SER A 23 15.62 28.08 18.00
N PHE A 24 15.72 26.75 18.01
CA PHE A 24 16.57 26.02 18.94
C PHE A 24 18.06 26.26 18.65
N TYR A 25 18.48 26.21 17.38
CA TYR A 25 19.87 26.44 17.02
C TYR A 25 20.30 27.89 17.27
N GLU A 26 19.42 28.87 17.03
CA GLU A 26 19.68 30.28 17.38
C GLU A 26 19.84 30.46 18.90
N LEU A 27 19.02 29.78 19.70
CA LEU A 27 19.13 29.82 21.17
C LEU A 27 20.44 29.22 21.69
N VAL A 28 20.98 28.21 21.00
CA VAL A 28 22.22 27.49 21.38
C VAL A 28 23.45 28.03 20.64
N ASP A 29 23.30 29.10 19.84
CA ASP A 29 24.36 29.71 19.02
C ASP A 29 25.05 28.72 18.07
N ILE A 30 24.24 27.88 17.40
CA ILE A 30 24.69 26.92 16.38
C ILE A 30 24.28 27.41 14.99
N ASN A 31 25.27 27.57 14.11
CA ASN A 31 25.03 27.96 12.72
C ASN A 31 24.90 26.75 11.79
N ILE A 32 23.81 26.68 11.02
CA ILE A 32 23.58 25.62 10.03
C ILE A 32 24.31 25.97 8.73
N ASN A 33 25.04 25.02 8.16
CA ASN A 33 25.65 25.19 6.84
C ASN A 33 24.63 24.90 5.72
N HIS A 34 23.94 25.94 5.27
CA HIS A 34 22.90 25.85 4.22
C HIS A 34 23.38 25.16 2.93
N LYS A 35 24.67 25.28 2.57
CA LYS A 35 25.24 24.67 1.34
C LYS A 35 25.30 23.15 1.40
N LYS A 36 25.29 22.57 2.61
CA LYS A 36 25.28 21.11 2.83
C LYS A 36 23.87 20.54 2.97
N CYS A 37 22.85 21.38 3.08
CA CYS A 37 21.49 20.91 3.26
C CYS A 37 20.90 20.45 1.93
N GLU A 38 20.37 19.23 1.93
CA GLU A 38 19.83 18.57 0.75
C GLU A 38 18.34 18.23 0.97
N LEU A 39 17.48 18.58 0.01
CA LEU A 39 16.05 18.26 0.06
C LEU A 39 15.71 17.13 -0.91
N ILE A 40 15.15 16.04 -0.39
CA ILE A 40 14.62 14.94 -1.19
C ILE A 40 13.10 14.97 -1.10
N VAL A 41 12.43 15.00 -2.26
CA VAL A 41 10.97 14.90 -2.32
C VAL A 41 10.56 13.62 -3.05
N ILE A 42 9.86 12.74 -2.33
CA ILE A 42 9.39 11.46 -2.85
C ILE A 42 7.91 11.58 -3.23
N ASN A 43 7.56 11.16 -4.45
CA ASN A 43 6.18 11.20 -4.99
C ASN A 43 5.50 12.58 -4.87
N PRO A 44 6.06 13.63 -5.51
CA PRO A 44 5.52 14.99 -5.39
C PRO A 44 4.08 15.07 -5.91
N SER A 45 3.21 15.70 -5.12
CA SER A 45 1.82 16.00 -5.50
C SER A 45 1.68 17.37 -6.19
N LEU A 46 2.66 18.26 -5.96
CA LEU A 46 2.67 19.63 -6.47
C LEU A 46 3.85 19.85 -7.44
N PRO A 47 3.75 20.84 -8.33
CA PRO A 47 4.87 21.27 -9.17
C PRO A 47 6.06 21.77 -8.33
N ARG A 48 7.28 21.60 -8.87
CA ARG A 48 8.56 21.92 -8.21
C ARG A 48 8.71 23.30 -7.56
N PRO A 49 8.25 24.42 -8.17
CA PRO A 49 8.41 25.73 -7.53
C PRO A 49 7.73 25.82 -6.16
N PHE A 50 6.74 24.95 -5.88
CA PHE A 50 6.02 24.90 -4.61
C PHE A 50 6.59 23.89 -3.61
N LEU A 51 7.68 23.20 -3.95
CA LEU A 51 8.27 22.14 -3.13
C LEU A 51 9.50 22.60 -2.32
N SER A 52 9.92 23.85 -2.45
CA SER A 52 11.06 24.37 -1.70
C SER A 52 10.73 24.63 -0.23
N VAL A 53 11.77 24.56 0.59
CA VAL A 53 11.72 24.81 2.04
C VAL A 53 12.77 25.87 2.35
N SER A 54 12.45 26.81 3.24
CA SER A 54 13.36 27.87 3.65
C SER A 54 14.00 27.51 4.99
N LEU A 55 15.33 27.62 5.08
CA LEU A 55 16.05 27.48 6.36
C LEU A 55 16.34 28.83 7.03
N GLY A 56 16.10 29.92 6.30
CA GLY A 56 16.47 31.27 6.68
C GLY A 56 15.41 32.30 6.23
N THR A 57 15.67 33.56 6.52
CA THR A 57 14.81 34.69 6.13
C THR A 57 15.14 35.22 4.72
N HIS A 58 16.31 34.89 4.18
CA HIS A 58 16.74 35.34 2.87
C HIS A 58 16.44 34.28 1.79
N GLU A 59 16.22 34.72 0.54
CA GLU A 59 15.97 33.81 -0.58
C GLU A 59 17.13 32.82 -0.80
N GLN A 60 18.36 33.20 -0.44
CA GLN A 60 19.56 32.37 -0.55
C GLN A 60 19.56 31.15 0.40
N ASP A 61 18.69 31.16 1.42
CA ASP A 61 18.53 30.06 2.38
C ASP A 61 17.42 29.07 1.96
N THR A 62 16.91 29.23 0.74
CA THR A 62 15.90 28.34 0.16
C THR A 62 16.56 27.10 -0.41
N ILE A 63 16.15 25.94 0.08
CA ILE A 63 16.63 24.65 -0.40
C ILE A 63 15.64 24.11 -1.42
N HIS A 64 16.15 23.83 -2.62
CA HIS A 64 15.37 23.24 -3.70
C HIS A 64 15.49 21.71 -3.73
N PRO A 65 14.45 21.00 -4.21
CA PRO A 65 14.50 19.55 -4.31
C PRO A 65 15.59 19.07 -5.27
N ILE A 66 16.44 18.15 -4.81
CA ILE A 66 17.48 17.53 -5.63
C ILE A 66 16.86 16.50 -6.58
N GLN A 67 17.40 16.39 -7.80
CA GLN A 67 16.95 15.42 -8.80
C GLN A 67 17.79 14.14 -8.86
N THR A 68 19.02 14.18 -8.36
CA THR A 68 20.03 13.14 -8.54
C THR A 68 20.02 12.18 -7.36
N GLU A 69 20.90 12.40 -6.41
CA GLU A 69 21.17 11.56 -5.26
C GLU A 69 21.68 12.44 -4.12
N ALA A 70 21.27 12.11 -2.91
CA ALA A 70 21.74 12.68 -1.68
C ALA A 70 22.51 11.59 -0.92
N ARG A 71 23.52 11.98 -0.15
CA ARG A 71 24.33 11.03 0.62
C ARG A 71 24.09 11.26 2.11
N TYR A 72 23.58 10.24 2.80
CA TYR A 72 23.41 10.26 4.25
C TYR A 72 24.16 9.09 4.88
N LEU A 73 25.08 9.39 5.80
CA LEU A 73 25.93 8.41 6.49
C LEU A 73 26.66 7.41 5.57
N GLY A 74 26.93 7.79 4.31
CA GLY A 74 27.59 6.89 3.34
C GLY A 74 26.64 6.07 2.48
N VAL A 75 25.33 6.14 2.72
CA VAL A 75 24.30 5.55 1.86
C VAL A 75 23.73 6.61 0.93
N TRP A 76 23.54 6.24 -0.33
CA TRP A 76 23.00 7.14 -1.34
C TRP A 76 21.49 6.93 -1.50
N ILE A 77 20.75 8.03 -1.42
CA ILE A 77 19.28 8.08 -1.46
C ILE A 77 18.88 8.93 -2.66
N SER A 78 17.98 8.42 -3.49
CA SER A 78 17.46 9.17 -4.64
C SER A 78 15.93 9.33 -4.53
N PRO A 79 15.37 10.45 -5.02
CA PRO A 79 13.91 10.60 -5.15
C PRO A 79 13.25 9.52 -6.00
N LYS A 80 14.00 8.95 -6.96
CA LYS A 80 13.53 7.91 -7.89
C LYS A 80 14.61 6.86 -8.10
N ASN A 81 14.20 5.60 -8.23
CA ASN A 81 15.09 4.50 -8.66
C ASN A 81 16.32 4.25 -7.77
N THR A 82 16.16 4.40 -6.44
CA THR A 82 17.22 4.16 -5.43
C THR A 82 17.92 2.81 -5.61
N ARG A 83 17.18 1.76 -5.97
CA ARG A 83 17.72 0.42 -6.19
C ARG A 83 18.79 0.35 -7.28
N SER A 84 18.56 1.01 -8.42
CA SER A 84 19.54 1.02 -9.53
C SER A 84 20.81 1.76 -9.11
N LEU A 85 20.63 2.84 -8.35
CA LEU A 85 21.71 3.65 -7.84
C LEU A 85 22.58 2.86 -6.86
N THR A 86 21.98 2.18 -5.87
CA THR A 86 22.69 1.29 -4.96
C THR A 86 23.46 0.21 -5.73
N LYS A 87 22.86 -0.38 -6.78
CA LYS A 87 23.53 -1.37 -7.62
C LYS A 87 24.76 -0.80 -8.33
N GLN A 88 24.70 0.45 -8.78
CA GLN A 88 25.84 1.16 -9.37
C GLN A 88 26.92 1.45 -8.32
N CYS A 89 26.55 1.94 -7.14
CA CYS A 89 27.47 2.18 -6.03
C CYS A 89 28.23 0.91 -5.63
N LEU A 90 27.53 -0.22 -5.49
CA LEU A 90 28.15 -1.52 -5.18
C LEU A 90 29.17 -1.92 -6.24
N ARG A 91 28.83 -1.78 -7.52
CA ARG A 91 29.74 -2.08 -8.64
C ARG A 91 30.96 -1.17 -8.63
N ARG A 92 30.78 0.13 -8.37
CA ARG A 92 31.86 1.12 -8.28
C ARG A 92 32.80 0.79 -7.12
N THR A 93 32.28 0.63 -5.91
CA THR A 93 33.07 0.29 -4.72
C THR A 93 33.86 -1.01 -4.90
N ARG A 94 33.22 -2.05 -5.46
CA ARG A 94 33.93 -3.28 -5.81
C ARG A 94 35.04 -3.02 -6.83
N ASN A 95 34.77 -2.31 -7.92
CA ASN A 95 35.76 -2.08 -8.96
C ASN A 95 36.96 -1.27 -8.47
N GLU A 96 36.72 -0.23 -7.67
CA GLU A 96 37.77 0.57 -7.02
C GLU A 96 38.66 -0.33 -6.15
N PHE A 97 38.07 -1.16 -5.30
CA PHE A 97 38.81 -2.12 -4.47
C PHE A 97 39.64 -3.12 -5.29
N LEU A 98 39.03 -3.73 -6.32
CA LEU A 98 39.73 -4.69 -7.18
C LEU A 98 40.88 -4.02 -7.94
N HIS A 99 40.70 -2.79 -8.41
CA HIS A 99 41.76 -2.03 -9.07
C HIS A 99 42.93 -1.74 -8.13
N THR A 100 42.65 -1.37 -6.88
CA THR A 100 43.70 -1.15 -5.87
C THR A 100 44.50 -2.40 -5.53
N ILE A 101 43.87 -3.58 -5.51
CA ILE A 101 44.54 -4.84 -5.15
C ILE A 101 45.28 -5.48 -6.33
N ARG A 102 44.77 -5.33 -7.56
CA ARG A 102 45.24 -6.08 -8.74
C ARG A 102 46.75 -6.08 -8.97
N HIS A 103 47.41 -4.96 -8.67
CA HIS A 103 48.85 -4.79 -8.91
C HIS A 103 49.72 -4.91 -7.66
N LYS A 104 49.11 -5.18 -6.49
CA LYS A 104 49.84 -5.30 -5.22
C LYS A 104 50.37 -6.73 -5.05
N LYS A 105 51.62 -6.85 -4.59
CA LYS A 105 52.24 -8.14 -4.23
C LYS A 105 51.70 -8.60 -2.87
N LEU A 106 50.53 -9.24 -2.86
CA LEU A 106 49.87 -9.76 -1.67
C LEU A 106 49.81 -11.29 -1.74
N SER A 107 49.97 -11.95 -0.59
CA SER A 107 49.67 -13.38 -0.47
C SER A 107 48.17 -13.62 -0.60
N ILE A 108 47.78 -14.85 -0.98
CA ILE A 108 46.35 -15.20 -1.08
C ILE A 108 45.62 -15.00 0.25
N ALA A 109 46.26 -15.34 1.38
CA ALA A 109 45.68 -15.15 2.71
C ALA A 109 45.37 -13.67 2.98
N HIS A 110 46.26 -12.75 2.61
CA HIS A 110 46.01 -11.31 2.74
C HIS A 110 44.86 -10.84 1.83
N VAL A 111 44.79 -11.33 0.59
CA VAL A 111 43.71 -10.98 -0.35
C VAL A 111 42.36 -11.45 0.17
N VAL A 112 42.26 -12.71 0.61
CA VAL A 112 41.04 -13.30 1.18
C VAL A 112 40.63 -12.55 2.45
N TYR A 113 41.58 -12.24 3.34
CA TYR A 113 41.32 -11.45 4.54
C TYR A 113 40.72 -10.09 4.20
N LEU A 114 41.32 -9.34 3.26
CA LEU A 114 40.80 -8.04 2.83
C LEU A 114 39.41 -8.15 2.21
N ILE A 115 39.13 -9.21 1.43
CA ILE A 115 37.79 -9.41 0.86
C ILE A 115 36.77 -9.70 1.97
N ASN A 116 37.05 -10.68 2.81
CA ASN A 116 36.13 -11.15 3.85
C ASN A 116 35.87 -10.10 4.94
N LYS A 117 36.90 -9.35 5.35
CA LYS A 117 36.84 -8.42 6.49
C LYS A 117 36.70 -6.95 6.12
N VAL A 118 36.95 -6.57 4.85
CA VAL A 118 36.83 -5.16 4.41
C VAL A 118 35.80 -5.01 3.30
N LEU A 119 35.97 -5.72 2.18
CA LEU A 119 35.10 -5.52 1.02
C LEU A 119 33.65 -5.98 1.29
N TYR A 120 33.46 -7.20 1.79
CA TYR A 120 32.12 -7.74 2.02
C TYR A 120 31.33 -6.92 3.05
N PRO A 121 31.87 -6.58 4.24
CA PRO A 121 31.18 -5.68 5.17
C PRO A 121 30.78 -4.35 4.54
N LYS A 122 31.67 -3.74 3.73
CA LYS A 122 31.37 -2.49 3.03
C LYS A 122 30.23 -2.64 2.01
N LEU A 123 30.20 -3.73 1.25
CA LEU A 123 29.11 -4.01 0.31
C LEU A 123 27.79 -4.28 1.04
N ILE A 124 27.81 -5.02 2.15
CA ILE A 124 26.63 -5.29 2.98
C ILE A 124 26.06 -3.96 3.47
N TYR A 125 26.90 -3.10 4.06
CA TYR A 125 26.51 -1.79 4.55
C TYR A 125 25.82 -0.94 3.48
N LEU A 126 26.42 -0.82 2.29
CA LEU A 126 25.84 -0.03 1.19
C LEU A 126 24.51 -0.59 0.67
N SER A 127 24.25 -1.88 0.87
CA SER A 127 23.06 -2.56 0.36
C SER A 127 21.91 -2.66 1.36
N GLN A 128 22.09 -2.19 2.61
CA GLN A 128 21.15 -2.42 3.72
C GLN A 128 19.71 -1.97 3.42
N LEU A 129 19.51 -0.95 2.59
CA LEU A 129 18.19 -0.41 2.28
C LEU A 129 17.52 -1.03 1.04
N THR A 130 18.16 -2.01 0.39
CA THR A 130 17.72 -2.52 -0.91
C THR A 130 17.77 -4.04 -0.99
N THR A 131 16.70 -4.63 -1.53
CA THR A 131 16.62 -6.08 -1.76
C THR A 131 17.22 -6.45 -3.13
N PHE A 132 18.26 -7.28 -3.13
CA PHE A 132 18.86 -7.87 -4.33
C PHE A 132 18.69 -9.40 -4.31
N THR A 133 18.48 -9.98 -5.49
CA THR A 133 18.34 -11.43 -5.62
C THR A 133 19.72 -12.11 -5.68
N LYS A 134 19.76 -13.43 -5.44
CA LYS A 134 21.00 -14.21 -5.54
C LYS A 134 21.75 -14.01 -6.87
N PRO A 135 21.11 -14.07 -8.05
CA PRO A 135 21.81 -13.82 -9.32
C PRO A 135 22.45 -12.43 -9.43
N GLU A 136 21.87 -11.42 -8.77
CA GLU A 136 22.44 -10.07 -8.76
C GLU A 136 23.68 -9.98 -7.87
N TRP A 137 23.68 -10.64 -6.71
CA TRP A 137 24.85 -10.78 -5.87
C TRP A 137 25.94 -11.63 -6.51
N ASP A 138 25.57 -12.73 -7.16
CA ASP A 138 26.51 -13.57 -7.92
C ASP A 138 27.18 -12.72 -9.02
N ALA A 139 26.43 -11.85 -9.71
CA ALA A 139 27.00 -10.93 -10.69
C ALA A 139 27.95 -9.88 -10.08
N ILE A 140 27.74 -9.50 -8.82
CA ILE A 140 28.66 -8.63 -8.07
C ILE A 140 29.92 -9.40 -7.66
N GLU A 141 29.77 -10.66 -7.25
CA GLU A 141 30.85 -11.52 -6.75
C GLU A 141 31.76 -12.07 -7.86
N ARG A 142 31.23 -12.33 -9.07
CA ARG A 142 31.98 -12.91 -10.20
C ARG A 142 33.36 -12.26 -10.46
N PRO A 143 33.50 -10.92 -10.52
CA PRO A 143 34.83 -10.29 -10.69
C PRO A 143 35.78 -10.51 -9.50
N ILE A 144 35.24 -10.65 -8.29
CA ILE A 144 36.01 -10.95 -7.07
C ILE A 144 36.55 -12.38 -7.17
N LEU A 145 35.71 -13.34 -7.54
CA LEU A 145 36.11 -14.73 -7.76
C LEU A 145 37.17 -14.83 -8.87
N ALA A 146 37.04 -14.04 -9.93
CA ALA A 146 38.03 -14.00 -11.00
C ALA A 146 39.40 -13.48 -10.52
N LEU A 147 39.42 -12.45 -9.67
CA LEU A 147 40.65 -11.97 -9.04
C LEU A 147 41.28 -13.05 -8.17
N VAL A 148 40.49 -13.68 -7.29
CA VAL A 148 40.96 -14.74 -6.38
C VAL A 148 41.56 -15.91 -7.15
N LYS A 149 40.86 -16.40 -8.19
CA LYS A 149 41.35 -17.47 -9.08
C LYS A 149 42.66 -17.10 -9.76
N HIS A 150 42.77 -15.85 -10.24
CA HIS A 150 43.99 -15.35 -10.84
C HIS A 150 45.14 -15.27 -9.83
N THR A 151 44.89 -14.84 -8.58
CA THR A 151 45.93 -14.73 -7.55
C THR A 151 46.50 -16.08 -7.10
N ILE A 152 45.71 -17.16 -7.16
CA ILE A 152 46.18 -18.53 -6.86
C ILE A 152 46.71 -19.28 -8.09
N GLY A 153 46.60 -18.69 -9.29
CA GLY A 153 47.08 -19.30 -10.53
C GLY A 153 46.23 -20.48 -11.04
N VAL A 154 44.97 -20.62 -10.62
CA VAL A 154 44.10 -21.70 -11.11
C VAL A 154 43.34 -21.30 -12.37
N GLN A 155 42.87 -22.30 -13.12
CA GLN A 155 42.01 -22.08 -14.28
C GLN A 155 40.70 -21.37 -13.89
N ARG A 156 40.15 -20.58 -14.82
CA ARG A 156 38.86 -19.89 -14.62
C ARG A 156 37.71 -20.86 -14.32
N SER A 157 37.77 -22.07 -14.88
CA SER A 157 36.83 -23.18 -14.70
C SER A 157 36.88 -23.85 -13.32
N CYS A 158 37.87 -23.52 -12.47
CA CYS A 158 38.01 -24.12 -11.15
C CYS A 158 36.71 -24.00 -10.34
N PRO A 159 36.23 -25.08 -9.69
CA PRO A 159 35.01 -25.04 -8.89
C PRO A 159 35.05 -23.97 -7.80
N THR A 160 34.00 -23.12 -7.73
CA THR A 160 33.92 -22.06 -6.72
C THR A 160 33.82 -22.62 -5.30
N SER A 161 33.29 -23.83 -5.12
CA SER A 161 33.22 -24.52 -3.83
C SER A 161 34.60 -24.70 -3.18
N ALA A 162 35.64 -24.98 -3.95
CA ALA A 162 37.01 -25.10 -3.44
C ALA A 162 37.54 -23.77 -2.88
N LEU A 163 37.10 -22.63 -3.45
CA LEU A 163 37.46 -21.30 -2.93
C LEU A 163 36.79 -21.01 -1.60
N TYR A 164 35.58 -21.54 -1.40
CA TYR A 164 34.82 -21.32 -0.17
C TYR A 164 35.27 -22.18 1.00
N HIS A 165 35.99 -23.26 0.74
CA HIS A 165 36.45 -24.17 1.78
C HIS A 165 37.53 -23.53 2.65
N GLU A 166 37.32 -23.51 3.96
CA GLU A 166 38.21 -22.89 4.96
C GLU A 166 39.62 -23.50 4.95
N GLY A 167 39.72 -24.82 4.78
CA GLY A 167 41.02 -25.51 4.68
C GLY A 167 41.76 -25.35 3.35
N ILE A 168 41.20 -24.63 2.36
CA ILE A 168 41.87 -24.41 1.06
C ILE A 168 42.16 -22.92 0.85
N VAL A 169 41.12 -22.11 0.63
CA VAL A 169 41.25 -20.66 0.40
C VAL A 169 40.53 -19.86 1.48
N GLY A 170 39.41 -20.35 2.01
CA GLY A 170 38.64 -19.69 3.05
C GLY A 170 37.95 -18.39 2.63
N LEU A 171 37.62 -18.23 1.35
CA LEU A 171 36.80 -17.11 0.89
C LEU A 171 35.36 -17.31 1.38
N TYR A 172 34.70 -16.27 1.88
CA TYR A 172 33.28 -16.40 2.19
C TYR A 172 32.41 -16.31 0.93
N CYS A 173 31.29 -17.02 0.90
CA CYS A 173 30.30 -16.84 -0.16
C CYS A 173 29.51 -15.54 0.10
N LEU A 174 29.63 -14.55 -0.79
CA LEU A 174 29.02 -13.23 -0.59
C LEU A 174 27.51 -13.32 -0.37
N TRP A 175 26.80 -14.11 -1.17
CA TRP A 175 25.36 -14.32 -0.99
C TRP A 175 25.02 -14.84 0.40
N MET A 176 25.79 -15.81 0.91
CA MET A 176 25.55 -16.39 2.23
C MET A 176 25.81 -15.38 3.35
N VAL A 177 26.88 -14.58 3.24
CA VAL A 177 27.19 -13.54 4.24
C VAL A 177 26.11 -12.47 4.26
N VAL A 178 25.67 -11.96 3.10
CA VAL A 178 24.60 -10.96 3.00
C VAL A 178 23.28 -11.52 3.56
N SER A 179 22.95 -12.76 3.20
CA SER A 179 21.74 -13.45 3.67
C SER A 179 21.73 -13.58 5.19
N THR A 180 22.84 -14.06 5.76
CA THR A 180 23.00 -14.26 7.20
C THR A 180 22.93 -12.93 7.94
N ALA A 181 23.66 -11.91 7.48
CA ALA A 181 23.63 -10.58 8.10
C ALA A 181 22.22 -9.98 8.12
N GLY A 182 21.47 -10.12 7.02
CA GLY A 182 20.10 -9.63 6.92
C GLY A 182 19.11 -10.38 7.83
N ILE A 183 19.19 -11.70 7.88
CA ILE A 183 18.37 -12.52 8.80
C ILE A 183 18.71 -12.19 10.25
N MET A 184 19.98 -12.12 10.61
CA MET A 184 20.42 -11.81 11.97
C MET A 184 19.92 -10.44 12.40
N ASN A 185 20.04 -9.43 11.54
CA ASN A 185 19.52 -8.09 11.84
C ASN A 185 18.00 -8.10 12.04
N LEU A 186 17.24 -8.84 11.21
CA LEU A 186 15.80 -9.00 11.42
C LEU A 186 15.49 -9.68 12.76
N CYS A 187 16.21 -10.75 13.11
CA CYS A 187 16.03 -11.44 14.38
C CYS A 187 16.35 -10.53 15.58
N THR A 188 17.43 -9.75 15.52
CA THR A 188 17.78 -8.78 16.57
C THR A 188 16.66 -7.74 16.72
N VAL A 189 16.26 -7.09 15.62
CA VAL A 189 15.20 -6.07 15.66
C VAL A 189 13.87 -6.62 16.16
N LEU A 190 13.51 -7.87 15.82
CA LEU A 190 12.28 -8.48 16.32
C LEU A 190 12.34 -8.80 17.83
N ASN A 191 13.53 -9.06 18.37
CA ASN A 191 13.73 -9.41 19.79
C ASN A 191 14.07 -8.21 20.68
N ASP A 192 14.33 -7.03 20.13
CA ASP A 192 14.74 -5.85 20.91
C ASP A 192 13.56 -5.11 21.60
N HIS A 193 12.31 -5.37 21.19
CA HIS A 193 11.08 -4.76 21.75
C HIS A 193 11.09 -3.22 21.81
N ASN A 194 11.69 -2.57 20.81
CA ASN A 194 11.81 -1.11 20.71
C ASN A 194 10.95 -0.53 19.56
N ASP A 195 11.05 0.77 19.32
CA ASP A 195 10.34 1.43 18.20
C ASP A 195 10.70 0.83 16.83
N ALA A 196 11.93 0.30 16.67
CA ALA A 196 12.33 -0.39 15.46
C ALA A 196 11.59 -1.74 15.31
N THR A 197 11.34 -2.46 16.40
CA THR A 197 10.48 -3.65 16.42
C THR A 197 9.07 -3.28 15.96
N PHE A 198 8.47 -2.26 16.57
CA PHE A 198 7.10 -1.83 16.25
C PHE A 198 6.96 -1.41 14.77
N THR A 199 7.88 -0.57 14.29
CA THR A 199 7.88 -0.15 12.88
C THR A 199 8.11 -1.33 11.92
N THR A 200 8.97 -2.29 12.28
CA THR A 200 9.19 -3.51 11.48
C THR A 200 7.95 -4.39 11.40
N LEU A 201 7.25 -4.59 12.53
CA LEU A 201 5.99 -5.33 12.57
C LEU A 201 4.90 -4.63 11.74
N LEU A 202 4.80 -3.30 11.82
CA LEU A 202 3.90 -2.51 10.97
C LEU A 202 4.22 -2.70 9.48
N ARG A 203 5.50 -2.70 9.10
CA ARG A 203 5.92 -2.96 7.72
C ARG A 203 5.55 -4.37 7.30
N LEU A 204 5.76 -5.39 8.14
CA LEU A 204 5.34 -6.77 7.84
C LEU A 204 3.82 -6.89 7.66
N ARG A 205 3.03 -6.18 8.50
CA ARG A 205 1.57 -6.11 8.37
C ARG A 205 1.13 -5.40 7.08
N GLN A 206 1.79 -4.31 6.70
CA GLN A 206 1.58 -3.67 5.40
C GLN A 206 1.85 -4.65 4.24
N ALA A 207 2.88 -5.50 4.37
CA ALA A 207 3.19 -6.52 3.38
C ALA A 207 2.10 -7.60 3.33
N GLN A 208 1.62 -8.07 4.48
CA GLN A 208 0.50 -9.01 4.59
C GLN A 208 -0.75 -8.47 3.89
N LEU A 209 -1.12 -7.22 4.15
CA LEU A 209 -2.27 -6.54 3.52
C LEU A 209 -2.07 -6.27 2.02
N LEU A 210 -0.82 -6.15 1.56
CA LEU A 210 -0.50 -6.03 0.14
C LEU A 210 -0.60 -7.39 -0.58
N MET A 211 -0.28 -8.48 0.11
CA MET A 211 -0.45 -9.85 -0.38
C MET A 211 -1.88 -10.38 -0.24
N LYS A 212 -2.74 -9.72 0.55
CA LYS A 212 -4.13 -10.15 0.84
C LYS A 212 -4.17 -11.44 1.65
N LEU A 213 -3.16 -11.67 2.48
CA LEU A 213 -3.09 -12.86 3.32
C LEU A 213 -4.05 -12.71 4.52
N PRO A 214 -4.96 -13.67 4.72
CA PRO A 214 -5.81 -13.71 5.92
C PRO A 214 -4.96 -14.01 7.17
N ASP A 215 -4.01 -14.93 7.01
CA ASP A 215 -3.14 -15.44 8.07
C ASP A 215 -1.85 -14.63 8.22
N CYS A 216 -1.18 -14.89 9.34
CA CYS A 216 0.10 -14.28 9.69
C CYS A 216 1.17 -14.55 8.63
N CYS A 217 1.80 -13.48 8.12
CA CYS A 217 2.83 -13.54 7.07
C CYS A 217 4.15 -14.21 7.50
N PHE A 218 4.31 -14.58 8.77
CA PHE A 218 5.42 -15.39 9.26
C PHE A 218 5.28 -16.87 8.87
N SER A 219 4.05 -17.33 8.66
CA SER A 219 3.80 -18.68 8.13
C SER A 219 3.92 -18.64 6.61
N VAL A 220 5.15 -18.79 6.11
CA VAL A 220 5.41 -18.73 4.66
C VAL A 220 4.82 -19.97 3.98
N HIS A 221 3.70 -19.78 3.30
CA HIS A 221 3.07 -20.83 2.49
C HIS A 221 3.74 -20.91 1.11
N LEU A 222 4.30 -22.07 0.78
CA LEU A 222 5.01 -22.31 -0.48
C LEU A 222 4.16 -22.06 -1.72
N CYS A 223 2.84 -22.33 -1.66
CA CYS A 223 1.90 -22.07 -2.74
C CYS A 223 1.84 -20.58 -3.14
N PHE A 224 2.10 -19.67 -2.21
CA PHE A 224 2.09 -18.22 -2.44
C PHE A 224 3.50 -17.63 -2.61
N ARG A 225 4.54 -18.46 -2.84
CA ARG A 225 5.93 -18.00 -2.96
C ARG A 225 6.12 -16.84 -3.94
N SER A 226 5.46 -16.88 -5.11
CA SER A 226 5.54 -15.82 -6.12
C SER A 226 4.98 -14.48 -5.61
N LEU A 227 3.98 -14.53 -4.72
CA LEU A 227 3.35 -13.38 -4.08
C LEU A 227 4.27 -12.77 -3.01
N TYR A 228 4.86 -13.61 -2.17
CA TYR A 228 5.90 -13.18 -1.21
C TYR A 228 7.06 -12.50 -1.93
N MET A 229 7.54 -13.07 -3.05
CA MET A 229 8.60 -12.48 -3.88
C MET A 229 8.20 -11.15 -4.52
N ALA A 230 6.93 -10.96 -4.88
CA ALA A 230 6.44 -9.70 -5.44
C ALA A 230 6.36 -8.61 -4.38
N ALA A 231 5.82 -8.94 -3.20
CA ALA A 231 5.66 -8.04 -2.07
C ALA A 231 6.99 -7.65 -1.41
N SER A 232 7.96 -8.56 -1.36
CA SER A 232 9.26 -8.33 -0.73
C SER A 232 10.10 -7.26 -1.44
N ARG A 233 9.84 -6.98 -2.72
CA ARG A 233 10.54 -5.93 -3.48
C ARG A 233 10.39 -4.54 -2.87
N SER A 234 9.29 -4.29 -2.16
CA SER A 234 9.02 -3.03 -1.46
C SER A 234 9.15 -3.16 0.06
N ASN A 235 9.51 -4.34 0.57
CA ASN A 235 9.54 -4.64 1.99
C ASN A 235 10.74 -5.54 2.36
N LEU A 236 11.76 -4.90 2.95
CA LEU A 236 13.01 -5.55 3.35
C LEU A 236 12.81 -6.63 4.43
N ALA A 237 11.95 -6.39 5.42
CA ALA A 237 11.68 -7.35 6.49
C ALA A 237 11.04 -8.63 5.92
N LEU A 238 10.06 -8.48 5.02
CA LEU A 238 9.45 -9.63 4.34
C LEU A 238 10.46 -10.37 3.46
N PHE A 239 11.39 -9.65 2.81
CA PHE A 239 12.45 -10.27 2.02
C PHE A 239 13.33 -11.18 2.88
N HIS A 240 13.79 -10.71 4.04
CA HIS A 240 14.61 -11.51 4.95
C HIS A 240 13.84 -12.65 5.60
N LEU A 241 12.55 -12.46 5.89
CA LEU A 241 11.68 -13.51 6.39
C LEU A 241 11.51 -14.65 5.38
N LEU A 242 11.27 -14.32 4.10
CA LEU A 242 11.20 -15.30 3.02
C LEU A 242 12.53 -16.01 2.82
N LEU A 243 13.64 -15.28 2.90
CA LEU A 243 14.98 -15.82 2.74
C LEU A 243 15.40 -16.72 3.92
N ALA A 244 14.96 -16.43 5.14
CA ALA A 244 15.09 -17.32 6.29
C ALA A 244 14.35 -18.64 6.04
N SER A 245 13.11 -18.57 5.57
CA SER A 245 12.32 -19.76 5.21
C SER A 245 12.99 -20.59 4.11
N ASP A 246 13.62 -19.96 3.12
CA ASP A 246 14.37 -20.64 2.05
C ASP A 246 15.61 -21.39 2.57
N LEU A 247 16.17 -20.92 3.68
CA LEU A 247 17.28 -21.57 4.39
C LEU A 247 16.79 -22.49 5.52
N HIS A 248 15.50 -22.81 5.56
CA HIS A 248 14.87 -23.65 6.60
C HIS A 248 14.99 -23.08 8.03
N VAL A 249 15.19 -21.77 8.17
CA VAL A 249 15.15 -21.06 9.45
C VAL A 249 13.74 -20.55 9.70
N ASN A 250 13.09 -21.07 10.75
CA ASN A 250 11.70 -20.75 11.07
C ASN A 250 11.63 -19.64 12.13
N ILE A 251 11.25 -18.43 11.72
CA ILE A 251 10.98 -17.31 12.63
C ILE A 251 9.50 -17.35 12.98
N LYS A 252 9.18 -17.54 14.26
CA LYS A 252 7.81 -17.57 14.77
C LYS A 252 7.56 -16.41 15.72
N LEU A 253 6.38 -15.83 15.61
CA LEU A 253 5.83 -14.94 16.62
C LEU A 253 5.26 -15.75 17.78
N ASP A 254 5.14 -15.12 18.94
CA ASP A 254 4.38 -15.63 20.06
C ASP A 254 2.88 -15.73 19.71
N GLN A 255 2.09 -16.35 20.60
CA GLN A 255 0.68 -16.57 20.31
C GLN A 255 -0.13 -15.27 20.27
N ILE A 256 0.22 -14.29 21.08
CA ILE A 256 -0.51 -13.02 21.18
C ILE A 256 -0.27 -12.19 19.91
N ASP A 257 0.97 -12.03 19.48
CA ASP A 257 1.28 -11.29 18.27
C ASP A 257 0.76 -12.02 17.04
N ARG A 258 0.81 -13.35 17.00
CA ARG A 258 0.22 -14.11 15.89
C ARG A 258 -1.27 -13.82 15.73
N LEU A 259 -2.03 -13.79 16.84
CA LEU A 259 -3.44 -13.43 16.81
C LEU A 259 -3.67 -11.97 16.38
N SER A 260 -2.73 -11.08 16.66
CA SER A 260 -2.79 -9.68 16.21
C SER A 260 -2.63 -9.53 14.69
N PHE A 261 -1.88 -10.44 14.05
CA PHE A 261 -1.69 -10.50 12.59
C PHE A 261 -2.86 -11.19 11.87
N SER A 262 -3.52 -12.16 12.50
CA SER A 262 -4.66 -12.85 11.89
C SER A 262 -5.88 -11.93 11.76
N ILE A 263 -6.40 -11.82 10.54
CA ILE A 263 -7.63 -11.07 10.27
C ILE A 263 -8.82 -11.99 10.60
N LYS A 264 -9.70 -11.52 11.50
CA LYS A 264 -10.87 -12.30 11.96
C LYS A 264 -12.04 -12.17 10.98
N ASN A 265 -12.99 -13.10 11.08
CA ASN A 265 -14.26 -13.10 10.34
C ASN A 265 -14.12 -13.16 8.82
N ILE A 266 -13.19 -13.98 8.32
CA ILE A 266 -13.01 -14.21 6.89
C ILE A 266 -13.81 -15.44 6.49
N GLU A 267 -14.74 -15.27 5.55
CA GLU A 267 -15.52 -16.38 4.99
C GLU A 267 -14.91 -16.87 3.67
N PHE A 268 -14.55 -15.95 2.78
CA PHE A 268 -14.18 -16.24 1.40
C PHE A 268 -12.92 -15.45 1.00
N PRO A 269 -11.71 -15.92 1.35
CA PRO A 269 -10.47 -15.23 1.05
C PRO A 269 -10.36 -14.85 -0.43
N LEU A 270 -10.29 -13.54 -0.72
CA LEU A 270 -10.16 -13.05 -2.11
C LEU A 270 -8.87 -13.57 -2.77
N LEU A 271 -7.86 -13.87 -1.96
CA LEU A 271 -6.62 -14.45 -2.43
C LEU A 271 -6.84 -15.81 -3.11
N ASP A 272 -7.75 -16.65 -2.64
CA ASP A 272 -8.00 -17.98 -3.21
C ASP A 272 -8.72 -17.87 -4.56
N ILE A 273 -9.55 -16.84 -4.72
CA ILE A 273 -10.25 -16.54 -5.97
C ILE A 273 -9.27 -15.91 -6.99
N TRP A 274 -8.46 -14.95 -6.54
CA TRP A 274 -7.52 -14.24 -7.41
C TRP A 274 -6.30 -15.08 -7.78
N SER A 275 -5.83 -15.98 -6.93
CA SER A 275 -4.69 -16.85 -7.24
C SER A 275 -4.96 -17.76 -8.45
N LYS A 276 -6.22 -18.12 -8.71
CA LYS A 276 -6.65 -18.88 -9.89
C LYS A 276 -6.60 -18.07 -11.19
N SER A 277 -6.76 -16.75 -11.10
CA SER A 277 -7.03 -15.87 -12.26
C SER A 277 -5.95 -14.80 -12.51
N TYR A 278 -5.09 -14.52 -11.53
CA TYR A 278 -4.09 -13.47 -11.56
C TYR A 278 -2.71 -13.97 -11.16
N ASN A 279 -1.70 -13.37 -11.78
CA ASN A 279 -0.33 -13.50 -11.29
C ASN A 279 -0.10 -12.65 -10.02
N ALA A 280 0.88 -13.06 -9.22
CA ALA A 280 1.29 -12.38 -7.99
C ALA A 280 1.49 -10.86 -8.13
N ALA A 281 2.09 -10.41 -9.24
CA ALA A 281 2.35 -8.99 -9.49
C ALA A 281 1.06 -8.19 -9.72
N SER A 282 0.02 -8.80 -10.28
CA SER A 282 -1.29 -8.16 -10.44
C SER A 282 -1.98 -8.06 -9.09
N ILE A 283 -1.97 -9.13 -8.28
CA ILE A 283 -2.61 -9.15 -6.95
C ILE A 283 -2.04 -8.06 -6.05
N THR A 284 -0.71 -7.94 -5.98
CA THR A 284 -0.03 -6.87 -5.19
C THR A 284 -0.35 -5.45 -5.68
N ARG A 285 -0.82 -5.29 -6.93
CA ARG A 285 -1.26 -4.01 -7.51
C ARG A 285 -2.75 -3.74 -7.35
N ILE A 286 -3.57 -4.69 -6.90
CA ILE A 286 -5.00 -4.49 -6.56
C ILE A 286 -5.15 -3.61 -5.30
N ASN A 287 -4.08 -2.92 -4.88
CA ASN A 287 -4.09 -2.06 -3.73
C ASN A 287 -4.70 -0.70 -4.07
N ASN A 288 -5.78 -0.36 -3.39
CA ASN A 288 -6.27 1.02 -3.36
C ASN A 288 -5.21 1.85 -2.66
N LYS A 289 -4.65 2.86 -3.34
CA LYS A 289 -3.65 3.78 -2.77
C LYS A 289 -4.14 4.50 -1.51
N HIS A 290 -5.44 4.44 -1.23
CA HIS A 290 -6.07 4.95 -0.01
C HIS A 290 -6.51 3.77 0.87
N SER A 291 -5.90 3.67 2.04
CA SER A 291 -5.96 2.56 3.00
C SER A 291 -7.28 2.42 3.76
N GLN A 292 -8.34 3.17 3.39
CA GLN A 292 -9.58 3.20 4.16
C GLN A 292 -10.39 1.90 4.05
N PHE A 293 -10.15 1.08 3.02
CA PHE A 293 -10.86 -0.18 2.80
C PHE A 293 -9.93 -1.26 2.22
N PRO A 294 -9.16 -1.99 3.06
CA PRO A 294 -8.29 -3.06 2.61
C PRO A 294 -9.12 -4.30 2.24
N LEU A 295 -9.13 -4.63 0.94
CA LEU A 295 -9.77 -5.84 0.44
C LEU A 295 -8.98 -7.09 0.81
N VAL A 296 -9.61 -8.02 1.51
CA VAL A 296 -9.07 -9.32 1.93
C VAL A 296 -10.10 -10.44 1.75
N ASP A 297 -11.38 -10.16 1.98
CA ASP A 297 -12.47 -11.15 1.94
C ASP A 297 -13.56 -10.72 0.94
N LEU A 298 -14.16 -11.69 0.24
CA LEU A 298 -15.26 -11.43 -0.68
C LEU A 298 -16.49 -10.90 0.05
N SER A 299 -16.72 -11.32 1.31
CA SER A 299 -17.83 -10.83 2.15
C SER A 299 -17.88 -9.30 2.24
N GLN A 300 -16.73 -8.63 2.15
CA GLN A 300 -16.60 -7.16 2.13
C GLN A 300 -17.22 -6.50 0.89
N LEU A 301 -17.49 -7.28 -0.16
CA LEU A 301 -18.09 -6.85 -1.43
C LEU A 301 -19.51 -7.37 -1.62
N ILE A 302 -20.08 -8.05 -0.63
CA ILE A 302 -21.45 -8.57 -0.65
C ILE A 302 -22.39 -7.51 -0.07
N ALA A 303 -23.52 -7.29 -0.73
CA ALA A 303 -24.56 -6.40 -0.24
C ALA A 303 -25.24 -6.96 1.03
N GLY A 304 -26.03 -6.14 1.72
CA GLY A 304 -26.69 -6.53 2.99
C GLY A 304 -27.62 -7.74 2.86
N ASP A 305 -28.05 -8.05 1.64
CA ASP A 305 -28.87 -9.23 1.28
C ASP A 305 -28.10 -10.56 1.33
N ARG A 306 -26.78 -10.52 1.58
CA ARG A 306 -25.86 -11.68 1.69
C ARG A 306 -25.69 -12.50 0.41
N SER A 307 -26.34 -12.10 -0.68
CA SER A 307 -26.46 -12.89 -1.90
C SER A 307 -26.05 -12.14 -3.16
N SER A 308 -26.02 -10.81 -3.11
CA SER A 308 -25.69 -9.97 -4.27
C SER A 308 -24.32 -9.32 -4.14
N LEU A 309 -23.57 -9.31 -5.23
CA LEU A 309 -22.30 -8.60 -5.32
C LEU A 309 -22.54 -7.10 -5.56
N MET A 310 -21.95 -6.26 -4.72
CA MET A 310 -22.00 -4.79 -4.85
C MET A 310 -21.51 -4.31 -6.20
N ILE A 311 -21.99 -3.18 -6.69
CA ILE A 311 -21.56 -2.58 -7.97
C ILE A 311 -20.20 -1.89 -7.78
N TRP A 312 -19.40 -1.83 -8.85
CA TRP A 312 -18.14 -1.08 -8.89
C TRP A 312 -18.22 0.34 -8.30
N LYS A 313 -19.28 1.09 -8.61
CA LYS A 313 -19.50 2.46 -8.09
C LYS A 313 -19.74 2.48 -6.57
N GLN A 314 -20.43 1.48 -6.03
CA GLN A 314 -20.67 1.33 -4.59
C GLN A 314 -19.35 1.03 -3.88
N TYR A 315 -18.60 0.04 -4.37
CA TYR A 315 -17.26 -0.26 -3.86
C TYR A 315 -16.33 0.96 -3.88
N ARG A 316 -16.29 1.72 -4.98
CA ARG A 316 -15.44 2.92 -5.05
C ARG A 316 -15.84 3.96 -4.01
N THR A 317 -17.12 4.10 -3.72
CA THR A 317 -17.61 5.00 -2.66
C THR A 317 -17.14 4.53 -1.28
N LEU A 318 -17.24 3.22 -0.98
CA LEU A 318 -16.74 2.66 0.29
C LEU A 318 -15.23 2.84 0.45
N ALA A 319 -14.48 2.66 -0.64
CA ALA A 319 -13.03 2.79 -0.64
C ALA A 319 -12.55 4.26 -0.64
N GLY A 320 -13.45 5.26 -0.56
CA GLY A 320 -13.09 6.68 -0.63
C GLY A 320 -12.52 7.11 -1.99
N LEU A 321 -12.84 6.36 -3.05
CA LEU A 321 -12.36 6.60 -4.41
C LEU A 321 -13.42 7.35 -5.24
N SER A 322 -12.95 8.18 -6.19
CA SER A 322 -13.84 8.87 -7.14
C SER A 322 -14.76 7.89 -7.88
N ARG A 323 -16.05 8.22 -8.06
CA ARG A 323 -16.96 7.35 -8.86
C ARG A 323 -16.67 7.38 -10.37
N LYS A 324 -15.79 8.28 -10.83
CA LYS A 324 -15.47 8.49 -12.25
C LYS A 324 -14.41 7.53 -12.76
N GLY A 325 -14.58 7.07 -14.01
CA GLY A 325 -13.59 6.25 -14.72
C GLY A 325 -14.04 4.80 -14.95
N PRO A 326 -13.26 4.05 -15.76
CA PRO A 326 -13.62 2.70 -16.16
C PRO A 326 -13.60 1.72 -14.97
N LYS A 327 -14.34 0.63 -15.14
CA LYS A 327 -14.33 -0.51 -14.23
C LYS A 327 -12.95 -1.16 -14.22
N ALA A 328 -12.42 -1.44 -13.03
CA ALA A 328 -11.12 -2.08 -12.94
C ALA A 328 -11.17 -3.53 -13.44
N LYS A 329 -10.12 -3.95 -14.15
CA LYS A 329 -10.03 -5.32 -14.72
C LYS A 329 -10.18 -6.41 -13.65
N TRP A 330 -9.60 -6.20 -12.48
CA TRP A 330 -9.69 -7.14 -11.36
C TRP A 330 -11.13 -7.36 -10.87
N PHE A 331 -11.96 -6.31 -10.90
CA PHE A 331 -13.35 -6.38 -10.46
C PHE A 331 -14.21 -7.11 -11.50
N THR A 332 -13.98 -6.84 -12.80
CA THR A 332 -14.65 -7.56 -13.89
C THR A 332 -14.32 -9.05 -13.89
N GLN A 333 -13.08 -9.41 -13.56
CA GLN A 333 -12.70 -10.83 -13.49
C GLN A 333 -13.25 -11.50 -12.25
N LEU A 334 -13.28 -10.80 -11.11
CA LEU A 334 -13.92 -11.27 -9.90
C LEU A 334 -15.38 -11.62 -10.16
N GLU A 335 -16.13 -10.74 -10.84
CA GLU A 335 -17.51 -11.01 -11.24
C GLU A 335 -17.67 -12.29 -12.05
N ARG A 336 -16.79 -12.53 -13.03
CA ARG A 336 -16.82 -13.76 -13.83
C ARG A 336 -16.58 -15.02 -13.02
N SER A 337 -15.89 -14.91 -11.88
CA SER A 337 -15.60 -16.07 -11.01
C SER A 337 -16.67 -16.32 -9.95
N VAL A 338 -17.42 -15.31 -9.53
CA VAL A 338 -18.31 -15.42 -8.35
C VAL A 338 -19.80 -15.32 -8.68
N LEU A 339 -20.18 -14.80 -9.85
CA LEU A 339 -21.58 -14.62 -10.24
C LEU A 339 -22.16 -15.88 -10.88
N GLU A 340 -23.44 -16.13 -10.62
CA GLU A 340 -24.20 -17.26 -11.18
C GLU A 340 -24.53 -17.06 -12.67
N SER A 341 -24.82 -15.82 -13.07
CA SER A 341 -25.04 -15.45 -14.47
C SER A 341 -24.45 -14.06 -14.75
N SER A 342 -24.12 -13.79 -16.02
CA SER A 342 -23.59 -12.47 -16.43
C SER A 342 -24.59 -11.33 -16.27
N ASP A 343 -25.87 -11.68 -16.27
CA ASP A 343 -26.98 -10.73 -16.33
C ASP A 343 -27.55 -10.42 -14.94
N SER A 344 -27.15 -11.20 -13.93
CA SER A 344 -27.52 -11.04 -12.53
C SER A 344 -26.34 -10.63 -11.67
N ARG A 345 -26.64 -10.04 -10.50
CA ARG A 345 -25.65 -9.76 -9.44
C ARG A 345 -25.61 -10.84 -8.36
N TYR A 346 -26.44 -11.88 -8.49
CA TYR A 346 -26.46 -12.98 -7.55
C TYR A 346 -25.18 -13.80 -7.62
N LEU A 347 -24.63 -14.06 -6.43
CA LEU A 347 -23.47 -14.90 -6.21
C LEU A 347 -23.85 -16.38 -6.35
N LEU A 348 -22.89 -17.18 -6.83
CA LEU A 348 -22.96 -18.63 -6.76
C LEU A 348 -23.26 -19.07 -5.31
N PRO A 349 -24.01 -20.17 -5.10
CA PRO A 349 -24.37 -20.63 -3.77
C PRO A 349 -23.17 -20.81 -2.81
N GLU A 350 -22.00 -21.17 -3.34
CA GLU A 350 -20.75 -21.34 -2.59
C GLU A 350 -20.15 -20.03 -2.03
N TYR A 351 -20.55 -18.86 -2.56
CA TYR A 351 -20.05 -17.54 -2.15
C TYR A 351 -21.10 -16.70 -1.41
N ARG A 352 -22.24 -17.27 -1.02
CA ARG A 352 -23.28 -16.55 -0.26
C ARG A 352 -22.89 -16.46 1.21
N SER A 353 -22.93 -15.24 1.78
CA SER A 353 -22.42 -14.98 3.12
C SER A 353 -23.34 -15.53 4.20
N THR A 354 -22.74 -16.10 5.25
CA THR A 354 -23.49 -16.54 6.43
C THR A 354 -23.56 -15.44 7.50
N GLN A 355 -22.61 -14.50 7.46
CA GLN A 355 -22.52 -13.38 8.39
C GLN A 355 -23.41 -12.19 7.98
N SER A 356 -23.93 -11.49 8.99
CA SER A 356 -24.61 -10.20 8.81
C SER A 356 -23.57 -9.11 8.53
N THR A 357 -23.45 -8.67 7.28
CA THR A 357 -22.55 -7.58 6.88
C THR A 357 -23.12 -6.22 7.31
N PHE A 358 -22.88 -5.81 8.56
CA PHE A 358 -23.37 -4.54 9.11
C PHE A 358 -22.66 -3.26 8.60
N TYR A 359 -21.68 -3.38 7.69
CA TYR A 359 -20.76 -2.27 7.38
C TYR A 359 -21.25 -1.25 6.35
N ILE A 360 -22.48 -1.41 5.83
CA ILE A 360 -22.90 -0.72 4.59
C ILE A 360 -23.98 0.36 4.84
N THR A 361 -24.03 0.96 6.03
CA THR A 361 -24.96 2.09 6.30
C THR A 361 -24.47 3.44 5.78
N ARG A 362 -23.21 3.56 5.31
CA ARG A 362 -22.60 4.83 4.90
C ARG A 362 -22.83 5.25 3.44
N PHE A 363 -23.77 4.63 2.73
CA PHE A 363 -24.14 5.08 1.38
C PHE A 363 -25.13 6.23 1.33
N LEU A 364 -25.74 6.51 2.47
CA LEU A 364 -26.80 7.49 2.61
C LEU A 364 -26.17 8.88 2.75
N THR A 365 -25.84 9.48 1.61
CA THR A 365 -25.40 10.88 1.55
C THR A 365 -26.61 11.81 1.45
N PRO A 366 -26.61 12.96 2.15
CA PRO A 366 -27.63 13.97 1.93
C PRO A 366 -27.60 14.42 0.46
N PRO A 367 -28.75 14.75 -0.13
CA PRO A 367 -28.82 15.23 -1.51
C PRO A 367 -27.94 16.47 -1.70
N SER A 368 -27.37 16.61 -2.89
CA SER A 368 -26.54 17.76 -3.24
C SER A 368 -27.34 19.07 -3.15
N GLN A 369 -26.70 20.17 -2.74
CA GLN A 369 -27.32 21.51 -2.77
C GLN A 369 -27.31 22.14 -4.18
N ASP A 370 -26.66 21.49 -5.14
CA ASP A 370 -26.62 21.92 -6.54
C ASP A 370 -27.98 21.67 -7.22
N GLY A 371 -28.65 22.76 -7.64
CA GLY A 371 -29.95 22.73 -8.30
C GLY A 371 -29.97 22.02 -9.66
N HIS A 372 -28.80 21.81 -10.28
CA HIS A 372 -28.70 21.06 -11.53
C HIS A 372 -28.76 19.53 -11.33
N GLN A 373 -28.51 19.04 -10.11
CA GLN A 373 -28.46 17.60 -9.83
C GLN A 373 -29.83 17.07 -9.37
N LYS A 374 -30.51 16.35 -10.28
CA LYS A 374 -31.84 15.73 -10.06
C LYS A 374 -31.72 14.27 -9.63
N GLU A 375 -31.38 14.08 -8.36
CA GLU A 375 -31.03 12.80 -7.75
C GLU A 375 -32.28 12.00 -7.37
N TRP A 376 -32.20 10.67 -7.42
CA TRP A 376 -33.17 9.81 -6.76
C TRP A 376 -32.92 9.83 -5.26
N VAL A 377 -33.99 9.90 -4.47
CA VAL A 377 -33.91 9.97 -3.03
C VAL A 377 -34.89 9.02 -2.35
N ALA A 378 -34.45 8.47 -1.23
CA ALA A 378 -35.29 7.85 -0.22
C ALA A 378 -35.59 8.92 0.85
N VAL A 379 -36.87 9.16 1.10
CA VAL A 379 -37.36 10.09 2.12
C VAL A 379 -38.03 9.28 3.21
N GLN A 380 -37.56 9.40 4.45
CA GLN A 380 -38.26 8.83 5.59
C GLN A 380 -39.37 9.79 6.03
N LEU A 381 -40.62 9.36 5.93
CA LEU A 381 -41.78 10.02 6.52
C LEU A 381 -42.27 9.17 7.67
N ASP A 382 -42.07 9.65 8.89
CA ASP A 382 -42.40 8.95 10.12
C ASP A 382 -41.79 7.53 10.13
N THR A 383 -42.59 6.49 9.87
CA THR A 383 -42.18 5.07 9.79
C THR A 383 -42.04 4.52 8.36
N ALA A 384 -42.46 5.27 7.34
CA ALA A 384 -42.50 4.84 5.94
C ALA A 384 -41.33 5.43 5.13
N TRP A 385 -40.78 4.63 4.22
CA TRP A 385 -39.75 5.07 3.29
C TRP A 385 -40.37 5.30 1.91
N LEU A 386 -40.32 6.54 1.43
CA LEU A 386 -40.76 6.89 0.10
C LEU A 386 -39.60 7.05 -0.85
N ILE A 387 -39.76 6.58 -2.09
CA ILE A 387 -38.75 6.74 -3.14
C ILE A 387 -39.27 7.71 -4.18
N GLY A 388 -38.48 8.75 -4.43
CA GLY A 388 -38.80 9.78 -5.41
C GLY A 388 -37.58 10.34 -6.10
N ARG A 389 -37.80 11.16 -7.14
CA ARG A 389 -36.75 11.87 -7.87
C ARG A 389 -36.87 13.36 -7.62
N ILE A 390 -35.78 14.01 -7.23
CA ILE A 390 -35.76 15.46 -7.06
C ILE A 390 -35.95 16.13 -8.42
N THR A 391 -36.97 16.96 -8.54
CA THR A 391 -37.28 17.73 -9.76
C THR A 391 -36.76 19.16 -9.70
N ASN A 392 -36.73 19.76 -8.51
CA ASN A 392 -36.26 21.12 -8.28
C ASN A 392 -35.63 21.29 -6.89
N LYS A 393 -34.65 22.18 -6.77
CA LYS A 393 -33.99 22.54 -5.51
C LYS A 393 -33.89 24.06 -5.42
N CYS A 394 -34.34 24.66 -4.32
CA CYS A 394 -34.24 26.09 -4.08
C CYS A 394 -33.68 26.34 -2.68
N PHE A 395 -32.63 27.15 -2.56
CA PHE A 395 -31.98 27.46 -1.28
C PHE A 395 -31.96 28.97 -1.06
N ASN A 396 -32.58 29.43 0.03
CA ASN A 396 -32.51 30.82 0.51
C ASN A 396 -31.92 30.82 1.94
N GLY A 397 -30.62 31.12 2.06
CA GLY A 397 -29.93 31.19 3.34
C GLY A 397 -30.04 29.88 4.13
N CYS A 398 -30.64 29.93 5.33
CA CYS A 398 -30.80 28.75 6.20
C CYS A 398 -31.94 27.79 5.77
N LYS A 399 -32.77 28.14 4.78
CA LYS A 399 -33.93 27.35 4.34
C LYS A 399 -33.71 26.78 2.93
N GLY A 400 -33.84 25.46 2.79
CA GLY A 400 -33.76 24.74 1.53
C GLY A 400 -35.07 24.02 1.23
N LEU A 401 -35.49 24.04 -0.03
CA LEU A 401 -36.76 23.50 -0.52
C LEU A 401 -36.44 22.49 -1.64
N TYR A 402 -36.90 21.26 -1.47
CA TYR A 402 -36.75 20.18 -2.44
C TYR A 402 -38.13 19.85 -3.01
N ALA A 403 -38.30 19.92 -4.32
CA ALA A 403 -39.47 19.34 -5.00
C ALA A 403 -39.10 17.92 -5.46
N ILE A 404 -39.95 16.94 -5.14
CA ILE A 404 -39.68 15.52 -5.38
C ILE A 404 -40.89 14.90 -6.05
N ASP A 405 -40.69 14.27 -7.20
CA ASP A 405 -41.70 13.40 -7.81
C ASP A 405 -41.61 12.03 -7.13
N LEU A 406 -42.65 11.66 -6.39
CA LEU A 406 -42.73 10.39 -5.69
C LEU A 406 -43.24 9.29 -6.62
N TYR A 407 -42.55 8.16 -6.65
CA TYR A 407 -42.86 7.07 -7.60
C TYR A 407 -43.47 5.83 -6.93
N ARG A 408 -43.20 5.54 -5.63
CA ARG A 408 -43.84 4.46 -4.84
C ARG A 408 -43.74 4.66 -3.31
N GLU A 409 -44.78 4.24 -2.59
CA GLU A 409 -44.85 4.06 -1.13
C GLU A 409 -44.32 2.67 -0.73
N VAL A 410 -43.39 2.60 0.23
CA VAL A 410 -43.05 1.35 0.95
C VAL A 410 -43.64 1.48 2.36
N TYR A 411 -44.73 0.75 2.62
CA TYR A 411 -45.43 0.79 3.90
C TYR A 411 -44.69 -0.04 4.96
N TYR A 412 -44.46 0.57 6.13
CA TYR A 412 -44.32 -0.12 7.41
C TYR A 412 -45.37 0.46 8.36
N ASP A 413 -46.35 -0.38 8.72
CA ASP A 413 -47.54 -0.01 9.47
C ASP A 413 -47.23 0.19 10.97
N HIS A 414 -47.69 1.31 11.55
CA HIS A 414 -48.73 1.28 12.58
C HIS A 414 -49.21 2.70 12.91
N SER A 415 -50.44 2.97 12.45
CA SER A 415 -51.39 4.03 12.88
C SER A 415 -51.08 5.49 12.51
N CYS A 416 -51.93 6.00 11.63
CA CYS A 416 -51.87 7.27 10.92
C CYS A 416 -52.10 8.52 11.78
N ASN A 417 -51.52 9.63 11.34
CA ASN A 417 -52.14 10.96 11.41
C ASN A 417 -51.48 11.88 10.38
N CYS A 418 -52.11 12.14 9.21
CA CYS A 418 -52.03 13.40 8.43
C CYS A 418 -52.77 13.30 7.08
N SER A 419 -53.19 14.46 6.58
CA SER A 419 -54.13 14.70 5.46
C SER A 419 -53.45 14.97 4.11
N PHE A 420 -54.13 14.59 3.02
CA PHE A 420 -53.70 14.72 1.62
C PHE A 420 -54.33 15.94 0.93
N VAL A 421 -53.61 16.57 0.01
CA VAL A 421 -54.18 17.45 -1.02
C VAL A 421 -53.74 16.90 -2.38
N ASN A 422 -54.72 16.49 -3.19
CA ASN A 422 -54.52 15.97 -4.53
C ASN A 422 -54.42 17.11 -5.54
N ASP A 423 -53.43 17.05 -6.43
CA ASP A 423 -53.65 17.42 -7.82
C ASP A 423 -52.84 16.50 -8.75
N LYS A 424 -53.39 16.27 -9.94
CA LYS A 424 -53.10 15.11 -10.80
C LYS A 424 -51.59 14.96 -11.11
N ASP A 425 -51.07 13.81 -10.71
CA ASP A 425 -49.76 13.22 -11.02
C ASP A 425 -48.49 13.85 -10.40
N THR A 426 -48.59 14.80 -9.46
CA THR A 426 -47.40 15.32 -8.74
C THR A 426 -47.65 15.51 -7.23
N HIS A 427 -46.93 14.76 -6.40
CA HIS A 427 -46.95 14.95 -4.94
C HIS A 427 -45.88 15.96 -4.53
N THR A 428 -46.24 17.24 -4.39
CA THR A 428 -45.29 18.27 -3.97
C THR A 428 -45.28 18.40 -2.44
N ILE A 429 -44.30 17.79 -1.78
CA ILE A 429 -44.10 17.91 -0.33
C ILE A 429 -43.19 19.10 -0.03
N VAL A 430 -43.69 20.12 0.69
CA VAL A 430 -42.91 21.28 1.13
C VAL A 430 -42.83 21.29 2.65
N ARG A 431 -41.63 21.10 3.24
CA ARG A 431 -41.42 21.19 4.70
C ARG A 431 -40.08 21.84 5.08
N SER A 432 -40.02 22.28 6.34
CA SER A 432 -38.86 22.90 6.98
C SER A 432 -37.70 21.92 7.14
N LYS A 433 -36.47 22.41 7.00
CA LYS A 433 -35.19 21.66 7.01
C LYS A 433 -34.94 20.80 8.26
N TYR A 434 -35.65 21.07 9.36
CA TYR A 434 -35.34 20.52 10.69
C TYR A 434 -36.04 19.19 11.02
N SER A 435 -36.84 18.61 10.11
CA SER A 435 -37.64 17.39 10.39
C SER A 435 -37.57 16.31 9.30
N LEU A 436 -36.55 16.32 8.43
CA LEU A 436 -36.47 15.44 7.26
C LEU A 436 -35.13 14.70 7.20
N ILE A 437 -35.19 13.36 7.15
CA ILE A 437 -34.05 12.51 6.80
C ILE A 437 -34.22 12.09 5.34
N MET A 438 -33.32 12.57 4.47
CA MET A 438 -33.36 12.34 3.02
C MET A 438 -32.02 11.83 2.52
N PHE A 439 -32.04 10.77 1.72
CA PHE A 439 -30.83 10.10 1.26
C PHE A 439 -30.85 9.84 -0.24
N GLN A 440 -29.71 10.02 -0.90
CA GLN A 440 -29.56 9.73 -2.31
C GLN A 440 -29.52 8.22 -2.61
N LEU A 441 -30.27 7.76 -3.62
CA LEU A 441 -30.28 6.40 -4.14
C LEU A 441 -29.52 6.28 -5.47
N ASN A 442 -28.82 5.16 -5.65
CA ASN A 442 -28.25 4.77 -6.94
C ASN A 442 -29.21 3.80 -7.65
N VAL A 443 -29.76 4.21 -8.79
CA VAL A 443 -30.67 3.39 -9.59
C VAL A 443 -29.97 2.99 -10.90
N THR A 444 -30.09 1.72 -11.30
CA THR A 444 -29.68 1.25 -12.62
C THR A 444 -30.90 0.83 -13.43
N PHE A 445 -30.93 1.22 -14.70
CA PHE A 445 -31.98 0.86 -15.64
C PHE A 445 -31.64 -0.51 -16.26
N SER A 446 -32.59 -1.45 -16.23
CA SER A 446 -32.48 -2.72 -16.93
C SER A 446 -33.76 -2.96 -17.72
N ASN A 447 -33.60 -3.31 -19.00
CA ASN A 447 -34.70 -3.76 -19.85
C ASN A 447 -34.65 -5.29 -19.87
N ALA A 448 -35.50 -5.97 -19.10
CA ALA A 448 -35.96 -7.29 -19.53
C ALA A 448 -37.44 -7.20 -19.87
N GLN A 449 -37.78 -7.84 -21.00
CA GLN A 449 -39.12 -8.18 -21.47
C GLN A 449 -40.24 -7.16 -21.15
N GLU A 450 -40.46 -6.28 -22.13
CA GLU A 450 -41.64 -5.43 -22.39
C GLU A 450 -42.12 -4.49 -21.27
N THR A 451 -41.50 -4.47 -20.09
CA THR A 451 -41.75 -3.45 -19.06
C THR A 451 -40.45 -2.87 -18.53
N PRO A 452 -40.22 -1.54 -18.62
CA PRO A 452 -39.05 -0.92 -18.03
C PRO A 452 -39.19 -0.93 -16.50
N TYR A 453 -38.31 -1.65 -15.81
CA TYR A 453 -38.28 -1.67 -14.35
C TYR A 453 -37.00 -1.03 -13.79
N TRP A 454 -37.15 -0.31 -12.69
CA TRP A 454 -36.05 0.34 -11.99
C TRP A 454 -35.43 -0.65 -11.00
N ILE A 455 -34.15 -0.98 -11.19
CA ILE A 455 -33.40 -1.70 -10.15
C ILE A 455 -32.84 -0.65 -9.20
N ILE A 456 -33.54 -0.48 -8.08
CA ILE A 456 -33.11 0.40 -7.00
C ILE A 456 -32.15 -0.39 -6.13
N HIS A 457 -30.88 0.01 -6.14
CA HIS A 457 -29.87 -0.56 -5.25
C HIS A 457 -30.01 0.11 -3.88
N SER A 458 -31.02 -0.32 -3.12
CA SER A 458 -31.18 0.07 -1.71
C SER A 458 -30.30 -0.83 -0.83
N PRO A 459 -29.58 -0.29 0.16
CA PRO A 459 -28.78 -1.07 1.11
C PRO A 459 -29.58 -1.53 2.34
N LEU A 460 -30.92 -1.64 2.27
CA LEU A 460 -31.73 -2.10 3.41
C LEU A 460 -31.27 -3.49 3.87
#